data_AF-A0A2T2N201-F1
#
_entry.id   AF-A0A2T2N201-F1
#
_cell.length_a   1.000
_cell.length_b   1.000
_cell.length_c   1.000
_cell.angle_alpha   90.00
_cell.angle_beta   90.00
_cell.angle_gamma   90.00
#
_symmetry.space_group_name_H-M   'P 1'
#
loop_
_entity.id
_entity.type
_entity.pdbx_description
1 polymer ?
#
loop_
_entity_poly.entity_id
_entity_poly.type
_entity_poly.pdbx_seq_one_letter_code
_entity_poly.pdbx_strand_id
1 'polypeptide(L)' 'FILFILYIYKVNKKLKIYVNYYKLNTLIRKNIYLISRIDELLARPSKAKFFIKLDIHAVFNKI' A
#
# COMPACT_ATOMS: atom_id res chain seq x y z
N PHE A 1 10.14 19.88 12.00
CA PHE A 1 10.14 18.43 11.72
C PHE A 1 10.76 18.23 10.33
N ILE A 2 11.91 17.56 10.22
CA ILE A 2 12.63 17.39 8.93
C ILE A 2 12.27 16.03 8.36
N LEU A 3 11.82 16.00 7.09
CA LEU A 3 11.54 14.79 6.31
C LEU A 3 12.66 14.60 5.29
N PHE A 4 13.23 13.39 5.22
CA PHE A 4 14.20 13.04 4.19
C PHE A 4 13.50 12.54 2.94
N ILE A 5 14.03 12.89 1.77
CA ILE A 5 13.55 12.44 0.46
C ILE A 5 14.60 11.51 -0.15
N LEU A 6 14.18 10.33 -0.59
CA LEU A 6 15.01 9.34 -1.24
C LEU A 6 14.64 9.25 -2.73
N TYR A 7 15.67 9.24 -3.56
CA TYR A 7 15.56 9.02 -4.99
C TYR A 7 15.96 7.58 -5.31
N ILE A 8 15.04 6.80 -5.88
CA ILE A 8 15.27 5.37 -6.17
C ILE A 8 14.99 5.11 -7.64
N TYR A 9 15.97 4.52 -8.33
CA TYR A 9 15.79 3.98 -9.68
C TYR A 9 15.20 2.57 -9.62
N LYS A 10 14.08 2.36 -10.31
CA LYS A 10 13.50 1.02 -10.48
C LYS A 10 14.13 0.31 -11.68
N VAL A 11 13.97 -1.01 -11.74
CA VAL A 11 14.44 -1.88 -12.84
C VAL A 11 13.99 -1.38 -14.22
N ASN A 12 12.81 -0.77 -14.30
CA ASN A 12 12.28 -0.14 -15.52
C ASN A 12 12.87 1.24 -15.83
N LYS A 13 14.01 1.62 -15.21
CA LYS A 13 14.70 2.92 -15.32
C LYS A 13 13.85 4.14 -14.93
N LYS A 14 12.68 3.94 -14.32
CA LYS A 14 11.87 5.06 -13.81
C LYS A 14 12.38 5.49 -12.44
N LEU A 15 12.63 6.79 -12.31
CA LEU A 15 12.92 7.43 -11.03
C LEU A 15 11.64 7.48 -10.20
N LYS A 16 11.73 7.02 -8.95
CA LYS A 16 10.67 7.20 -7.94
C LYS A 16 11.21 7.97 -6.76
N ILE A 17 10.40 8.90 -6.29
CA ILE A 17 10.68 9.71 -5.10
C ILE A 17 9.97 9.07 -3.92
N TYR A 18 10.68 8.84 -2.83
CA TYR A 18 10.16 8.28 -1.59
C TYR A 18 10.40 9.26 -0.45
N VAL A 19 9.38 9.53 0.35
CA VAL A 19 9.51 10.35 1.55
C VAL A 19 9.73 9.42 2.75
N ASN A 20 10.76 9.68 3.55
CA ASN A 20 11.03 8.92 4.77
C ASN A 20 10.08 9.36 5.89
N TYR A 21 8.99 8.62 6.05
CA TYR A 21 7.99 8.86 7.10
C TYR A 21 8.34 8.23 8.45
N TYR A 22 9.51 7.61 8.65
CA TYR A 22 9.81 6.87 9.89
C TYR A 22 9.60 7.72 11.15
N LYS A 23 10.21 8.92 11.20
CA LYS A 23 10.06 9.85 12.32
C LYS A 23 8.63 10.42 12.44
N LEU A 24 7.87 10.44 11.34
CA LEU A 24 6.50 10.95 11.35
C LEU A 24 5.56 9.89 11.93
N ASN A 25 5.75 8.64 11.52
CA ASN A 25 4.96 7.48 11.94
C ASN A 25 5.12 7.16 13.43
N THR A 26 6.21 7.61 14.08
CA THR A 26 6.38 7.49 15.54
C THR A 26 5.59 8.55 16.32
N LEU A 27 5.28 9.69 15.69
CA LEU A 27 4.56 10.80 16.34
C LEU A 27 3.04 10.70 16.13
N ILE A 28 2.60 10.10 15.02
CA ILE A 28 1.18 9.98 14.69
C ILE A 28 0.54 8.82 15.46
N ARG A 29 -0.65 9.06 16.02
CA ARG A 29 -1.49 7.99 16.60
C ARG A 29 -1.87 6.99 15.52
N LYS A 30 -1.50 5.72 15.72
CA LYS A 30 -1.88 4.64 14.80
C LYS A 30 -3.39 4.49 14.76
N ASN A 31 -3.98 4.63 13.57
CA ASN A 31 -5.35 4.20 13.33
C ASN A 31 -5.32 2.75 12.85
N ILE A 32 -5.70 1.82 13.73
CA ILE A 32 -5.65 0.39 13.43
C ILE A 32 -6.91 0.06 12.64
N TYR A 33 -6.76 -0.03 11.33
CA TYR A 33 -7.79 -0.60 10.46
C TYR A 33 -7.65 -2.12 10.43
N LEU A 34 -8.77 -2.82 10.53
CA LEU A 34 -8.78 -4.27 10.37
C LEU A 34 -8.55 -4.61 8.90
N ILE A 35 -7.36 -5.11 8.58
CA ILE A 35 -7.06 -5.74 7.29
C ILE A 35 -7.20 -7.25 7.52
N SER A 36 -8.18 -7.88 6.86
CA SER A 36 -8.36 -9.32 6.93
C SER A 36 -7.13 -10.07 6.39
N ARG A 37 -6.86 -11.23 6.98
CA ARG A 37 -5.79 -12.10 6.50
C ARG A 37 -6.14 -12.62 5.10
N ILE A 38 -5.14 -12.73 4.23
CA ILE A 38 -5.35 -13.15 2.83
C ILE A 38 -6.03 -14.52 2.72
N ASP A 39 -5.67 -15.46 3.60
CA ASP A 39 -6.26 -16.81 3.63
C ASP A 39 -7.77 -16.76 3.95
N GLU A 40 -8.19 -15.90 4.87
CA GLU A 40 -9.61 -15.71 5.22
C GLU A 40 -10.41 -15.09 4.08
N LEU A 41 -9.78 -14.21 3.30
CA LEU A 41 -10.40 -13.61 2.12
C LEU A 41 -10.56 -14.64 1.00
N LEU A 42 -9.54 -15.47 0.77
CA LEU A 42 -9.50 -16.49 -0.29
C LEU A 42 -10.33 -17.74 0.01
N ALA A 43 -10.65 -18.00 1.29
CA ALA A 43 -11.53 -19.11 1.67
C ALA A 43 -13.01 -18.85 1.28
N ARG A 44 -13.42 -17.58 1.14
CA ARG A 44 -14.81 -17.18 0.90
C ARG A 44 -15.36 -17.61 -0.48
N PRO A 45 -14.65 -17.44 -1.60
CA PRO A 45 -15.22 -17.72 -2.93
C PRO A 45 -15.07 -19.18 -3.40
N SER A 46 -15.12 -20.17 -2.50
CA SER A 46 -14.82 -21.59 -2.78
C SER A 46 -15.63 -22.25 -3.92
N LYS A 47 -16.73 -21.64 -4.37
CA LYS A 47 -17.61 -22.15 -5.45
C LYS A 47 -17.72 -21.22 -6.67
N ALA A 48 -16.98 -20.11 -6.71
CA ALA A 48 -17.05 -19.20 -7.85
C ALA A 48 -16.31 -19.78 -9.06
N LYS A 49 -16.96 -19.75 -10.23
CA LYS A 49 -16.40 -20.26 -11.51
C LYS A 49 -15.52 -19.24 -12.23
N PHE A 50 -15.79 -17.95 -12.01
CA PHE A 50 -15.09 -16.86 -12.66
C PHE A 50 -14.76 -15.78 -11.64
N PHE A 51 -13.58 -15.19 -11.80
CA PHE A 51 -13.07 -14.13 -10.94
C PHE A 51 -12.64 -12.97 -11.82
N ILE A 52 -12.98 -11.75 -11.37
CA ILE A 52 -12.50 -10.51 -11.99
C ILE A 52 -11.68 -9.77 -10.95
N LYS A 53 -10.42 -9.51 -11.27
CA LYS A 53 -9.51 -8.72 -10.44
C LYS A 53 -9.50 -7.29 -10.96
N LEU A 54 -9.85 -6.35 -10.09
CA LEU A 54 -9.75 -4.92 -10.36
C LEU A 54 -8.55 -4.37 -9.57
N ASP A 55 -7.56 -3.88 -10.29
CA ASP A 55 -6.38 -3.24 -9.70
C ASP A 55 -6.58 -1.72 -9.67
N ILE A 56 -6.76 -1.16 -8.48
CA ILE A 56 -6.93 0.29 -8.32
C ILE A 56 -5.55 0.93 -8.09
N HIS A 57 -5.07 1.67 -9.09
CA HIS A 57 -3.80 2.39 -8.99
C HIS A 57 -3.97 3.75 -8.34
N ALA A 58 -2.98 4.14 -7.53
CA ALA A 58 -2.86 5.46 -6.92
C ALA A 58 -4.05 5.86 -6.01
N VAL A 59 -4.73 4.90 -5.37
CA VAL A 59 -5.80 5.17 -4.39
C VAL A 59 -5.33 6.18 -3.34
N PHE A 60 -4.14 5.94 -2.78
CA PHE A 60 -3.55 6.81 -1.77
C PHE A 60 -3.20 8.22 -2.25
N ASN A 61 -3.11 8.45 -3.57
CA ASN A 61 -2.81 9.78 -4.13
C ASN A 61 -4.08 10.54 -4.54
N LYS A 62 -5.24 9.89 -4.47
CA LYS A 62 -6.54 10.47 -4.86
C LYS A 62 -7.44 10.80 -3.65
N ILE A 63 -6.98 10.47 -2.45
CA ILE A 63 -7.58 10.84 -1.17
C ILE A 63 -6.94 12.16 -0.73
#